data_AF-F7VQ28-F1
#
_entry.id   AF-F7VQ28-F1
#
_cell.length_a   1.000
_cell.length_b   1.000
_cell.length_c   1.000
_cell.angle_alpha   90.00
_cell.angle_beta   90.00
_cell.angle_gamma   90.00
#
_symmetry.space_group_name_H-M   'P 1'
#
loop_
_entity.id
_entity.type
_entity.pdbx_description
1 polymer ?
#
loop_
_entity_poly.entity_id
_entity_poly.type
_entity_poly.pdbx_seq_one_letter_code
_entity_poly.pdbx_strand_id
1 'polypeptide(L)'
;MQCAAILITLLSSVAFTSALPQTGPPASSCPVTTQMPECGVPCIQAAAIEIGCTKYMDFECQCKNAAAMQAAVMPCVAQACGATLAPVVGQVANAICEQCVTTA
;
A
#
# COMPACT_ATOMS: atom_id res chain seq x y z
N MET A 1 -2.65 19.60 -21.34
CA MET A 1 -3.07 21.01 -21.29
C MET A 1 -3.97 21.17 -20.08
N GLN A 2 -3.58 22.07 -19.16
CA GLN A 2 -4.33 22.59 -17.99
C GLN A 2 -4.55 21.55 -16.87
N CYS A 3 -3.95 21.61 -15.66
CA CYS A 3 -3.38 22.72 -14.88
C CYS A 3 -4.29 23.95 -14.84
N ALA A 4 -5.34 23.87 -14.02
CA ALA A 4 -5.97 25.05 -13.42
C ALA A 4 -5.51 25.12 -11.97
N ALA A 5 -4.73 26.16 -11.68
CA ALA A 5 -4.28 26.55 -10.36
C ALA A 5 -5.47 26.79 -9.41
N ILE A 6 -5.29 26.54 -8.11
CA ILE A 6 -5.64 27.48 -7.04
C ILE A 6 -4.85 27.10 -5.77
N LEU A 7 -3.83 27.93 -5.50
CA LEU A 7 -3.34 28.45 -4.24
C LEU A 7 -3.30 27.51 -3.01
N ILE A 8 -2.08 27.12 -2.60
CA ILE A 8 -1.45 27.61 -1.34
C ILE A 8 0.07 27.73 -1.57
N THR A 9 0.58 28.77 -0.96
CA THR A 9 1.82 29.52 -1.14
C THR A 9 3.03 28.96 -0.37
N LEU A 10 4.21 29.15 -1.00
CA LEU A 10 5.55 29.41 -0.45
C LEU A 10 6.49 28.23 -0.08
N LEU A 11 7.59 28.18 -0.87
CA LEU A 11 8.97 27.77 -0.58
C LEU A 11 9.21 26.63 0.44
N SER A 12 9.59 25.46 -0.08
CA SER A 12 10.84 24.77 0.31
C SER A 12 11.16 23.66 -0.70
N SER A 13 12.28 23.84 -1.39
CA SER A 13 12.91 22.85 -2.25
C SER A 13 13.41 21.68 -1.41
N VAL A 14 12.74 20.53 -1.44
CA VAL A 14 13.36 19.26 -1.02
C VAL A 14 13.72 18.47 -2.26
N ALA A 15 14.93 18.75 -2.76
CA ALA A 15 15.66 17.79 -3.56
C ALA A 15 15.92 16.56 -2.67
N PHE A 16 15.15 15.50 -2.86
CA PHE A 16 15.43 14.19 -2.28
C PHE A 16 16.58 13.55 -3.05
N THR A 17 17.81 14.00 -2.78
CA THR A 17 19.01 13.20 -3.00
C THR A 17 19.32 12.43 -1.72
N SER A 18 19.04 11.14 -1.70
CA SER A 18 19.52 10.21 -0.68
C SER A 18 19.75 8.85 -1.31
N ALA A 19 20.88 8.68 -1.99
CA ALA A 19 21.45 7.37 -2.23
C ALA A 19 22.23 6.97 -0.96
N LEU A 20 21.71 5.99 -0.22
CA LEU A 20 22.46 5.26 0.82
C LEU A 20 22.64 3.80 0.35
N PRO A 21 23.76 3.16 0.70
CA PRO A 21 24.14 1.86 0.20
C PRO A 21 23.24 0.78 0.83
N GLN A 22 22.60 -0.02 -0.02
CA GLN A 22 21.80 -1.17 0.39
C GLN A 22 22.73 -2.34 0.73
N THR A 23 23.09 -2.47 2.01
CA THR A 23 23.81 -3.66 2.50
C THR A 23 22.86 -4.56 3.29
N GLY A 24 22.44 -5.65 2.64
CA GLY A 24 21.64 -6.76 3.19
C GLY A 24 20.32 -6.93 2.43
N PRO A 25 19.92 -8.15 2.00
CA PRO A 25 18.57 -8.35 1.49
C PRO A 25 17.61 -8.03 2.63
N PRO A 26 16.77 -6.99 2.51
CA PRO A 26 15.93 -6.63 3.62
C PRO A 26 14.87 -7.72 3.78
N ALA A 27 14.45 -7.98 5.02
CA ALA A 27 13.33 -8.87 5.37
C ALA A 27 11.96 -8.36 4.82
N SER A 28 11.97 -7.60 3.73
CA SER A 28 10.89 -6.79 3.17
C SER A 28 10.64 -7.02 1.68
N SER A 29 11.27 -8.04 1.07
CA SER A 29 10.98 -8.39 -0.32
C SER A 29 9.95 -9.49 -0.38
N CYS A 30 8.70 -9.18 -0.02
CA CYS A 30 7.55 -10.04 -0.33
C CYS A 30 7.27 -9.92 -1.84
N PRO A 31 7.72 -10.85 -2.70
CA PRO A 31 7.68 -10.67 -4.15
C PRO A 31 6.25 -10.59 -4.68
N VAL A 32 5.28 -11.15 -3.95
CA VAL A 32 3.87 -11.11 -4.34
C VAL A 32 3.29 -9.68 -4.26
N THR A 33 3.91 -8.76 -3.50
CA THR A 33 3.51 -7.35 -3.46
C THR A 33 3.66 -6.65 -4.81
N THR A 34 4.55 -7.13 -5.69
CA THR A 34 4.71 -6.56 -7.03
C THR A 34 3.54 -6.87 -7.96
N GLN A 35 2.70 -7.84 -7.58
CA GLN A 35 1.48 -8.17 -8.32
C GLN A 35 0.29 -7.29 -7.88
N MET A 36 0.47 -6.46 -6.86
CA MET A 36 -0.57 -5.57 -6.35
C MET A 36 -0.90 -4.52 -7.43
N PRO A 37 -2.18 -4.42 -7.86
CA PRO A 37 -2.59 -3.37 -8.78
C PRO A 37 -2.30 -1.98 -8.18
N GLU A 38 -1.76 -1.09 -9.01
CA GLU A 38 -1.35 0.27 -8.60
C GLU A 38 -2.52 1.07 -8.01
N CYS A 39 -3.73 0.82 -8.50
CA CYS A 39 -4.98 1.42 -8.01
C CYS A 39 -5.31 1.04 -6.55
N GLY A 40 -4.80 -0.10 -6.06
CA GLY A 40 -5.07 -0.61 -4.71
C GLY A 40 -4.03 -0.19 -3.67
N VAL A 41 -2.82 0.15 -4.11
CA VAL A 41 -1.72 0.57 -3.23
C VAL A 41 -2.09 1.74 -2.30
N PRO A 42 -2.64 2.87 -2.80
CA PRO A 42 -3.00 3.98 -1.91
C PRO A 42 -4.15 3.61 -0.97
N CYS A 43 -5.07 2.73 -1.39
CA CYS A 43 -6.17 2.25 -0.56
C CYS A 43 -5.70 1.40 0.60
N ILE A 44 -4.76 0.48 0.35
CA ILE A 44 -4.18 -0.38 1.40
C ILE A 44 -3.36 0.45 2.37
N GLN A 45 -2.61 1.44 1.89
CA GLN A 45 -1.86 2.34 2.75
C GLN A 45 -2.77 3.14 3.68
N ALA A 46 -3.86 3.72 3.14
CA ALA A 46 -4.83 4.46 3.93
C ALA A 46 -5.50 3.57 4.99
N ALA A 47 -5.96 2.38 4.58
CA ALA A 47 -6.57 1.42 5.49
C ALA A 47 -5.61 0.95 6.58
N ALA A 48 -4.34 0.70 6.25
CA ALA A 48 -3.32 0.30 7.22
C ALA A 48 -3.15 1.35 8.33
N ILE A 49 -3.15 2.63 7.96
CA ILE A 49 -3.06 3.73 8.91
C ILE A 49 -4.35 3.81 9.75
N GLU A 50 -5.52 3.64 9.12
CA GLU A 50 -6.83 3.71 9.78
C GLU A 50 -7.00 2.63 10.85
N ILE A 51 -6.50 1.42 10.60
CA ILE A 51 -6.53 0.32 11.58
C ILE A 51 -5.37 0.35 12.59
N GLY A 52 -4.46 1.32 12.48
CA GLY A 52 -3.35 1.52 13.41
C GLY A 52 -2.09 0.69 13.12
N CYS A 53 -1.94 0.12 11.93
CA CYS A 53 -0.68 -0.50 11.53
C CYS A 53 0.39 0.57 11.31
N THR A 54 1.59 0.34 11.86
CA THR A 54 2.62 1.39 11.98
C THR A 54 3.28 1.70 10.63
N LYS A 55 3.22 0.76 9.67
CA LYS A 55 3.76 0.90 8.32
C LYS A 55 2.84 0.27 7.26
N TYR A 56 2.93 0.77 6.04
CA TYR A 56 2.18 0.22 4.89
C TYR A 56 2.62 -1.21 4.49
N MET A 57 3.79 -1.67 4.94
CA MET A 57 4.28 -3.05 4.76
C MET A 57 4.30 -3.83 6.08
N ASP A 58 3.54 -3.39 7.09
CA ASP A 58 3.38 -4.12 8.34
C ASP A 58 2.41 -5.30 8.13
N PHE A 59 2.78 -6.22 7.23
CA PHE A 59 1.90 -7.30 6.78
C PHE A 59 1.42 -8.17 7.93
N GLU A 60 2.23 -8.34 8.97
CA GLU A 60 1.83 -9.03 10.19
C GLU A 60 0.60 -8.36 10.84
N CYS A 61 0.65 -7.03 11.02
CA CYS A 61 -0.49 -6.25 11.52
C CYS A 61 -1.68 -6.28 10.56
N GLN A 62 -1.45 -6.10 9.26
CA GLN A 62 -2.53 -6.06 8.26
C GLN A 62 -3.27 -7.40 8.17
N CYS A 63 -2.52 -8.51 8.20
CA CYS A 63 -3.06 -9.87 8.10
C CYS A 63 -3.72 -10.32 9.41
N LYS A 64 -3.20 -9.91 10.57
CA LYS A 64 -3.88 -10.13 11.86
C LYS A 64 -5.23 -9.41 11.91
N ASN A 65 -5.36 -8.29 11.21
CA ASN A 65 -6.57 -7.48 11.11
C ASN A 65 -7.26 -7.61 9.74
N ALA A 66 -7.11 -8.73 9.03
CA ALA A 66 -7.55 -8.88 7.64
C ALA A 66 -9.02 -8.50 7.41
N ALA A 67 -9.91 -8.84 8.35
CA ALA A 67 -11.33 -8.48 8.25
C ALA A 67 -11.57 -6.95 8.34
N ALA A 68 -10.88 -6.28 9.28
CA ALA A 68 -10.96 -4.82 9.42
C ALA A 68 -10.31 -4.13 8.21
N MET A 69 -9.21 -4.68 7.71
CA MET A 69 -8.55 -4.20 6.49
C MET A 69 -9.46 -4.32 5.26
N GLN A 70 -10.09 -5.47 5.05
CA GLN A 70 -11.03 -5.64 3.94
C GLN A 70 -12.18 -4.62 4.03
N ALA A 71 -12.75 -4.41 5.22
CA ALA A 71 -13.81 -3.43 5.40
C ALA A 71 -13.35 -1.99 5.06
N ALA A 72 -12.13 -1.60 5.45
CA ALA A 72 -11.57 -0.28 5.18
C ALA A 72 -11.11 -0.09 3.71
N VAL A 73 -10.57 -1.14 3.08
CA VAL A 73 -10.03 -1.10 1.71
C VAL A 73 -11.13 -1.15 0.65
N MET A 74 -12.19 -1.94 0.86
CA MET A 74 -13.27 -2.18 -0.12
C MET A 74 -13.88 -0.90 -0.74
N PRO A 75 -14.28 0.14 0.01
CA PRO A 75 -14.86 1.34 -0.58
C PRO A 75 -13.86 2.07 -1.50
N CYS A 76 -12.59 2.15 -1.09
CA CYS A 76 -11.55 2.80 -1.89
C CYS A 76 -11.22 1.99 -3.15
N VAL A 77 -11.05 0.66 -3.02
CA VAL A 77 -10.73 -0.22 -4.15
C VAL A 77 -11.89 -0.29 -5.15
N ALA A 78 -13.13 -0.31 -4.68
CA ALA A 78 -14.28 -0.25 -5.58
C ALA A 78 -14.30 1.02 -6.44
N GLN A 79 -13.87 2.16 -5.88
CA GLN A 79 -13.80 3.44 -6.59
C GLN A 79 -12.55 3.58 -7.46
N ALA A 80 -11.38 3.15 -6.98
CA ALA A 80 -10.09 3.33 -7.65
C ALA A 80 -9.76 2.25 -8.68
N CYS A 81 -10.13 0.99 -8.40
CA CYS A 81 -9.81 -0.17 -9.25
C CYS A 81 -11.01 -0.65 -10.07
N GLY A 82 -12.25 -0.33 -9.64
CA GLY A 82 -13.46 -0.86 -10.25
C GLY A 82 -13.67 -2.36 -10.01
N ALA A 83 -14.80 -2.89 -10.48
CA ALA A 83 -15.23 -4.27 -10.19
C ALA A 83 -14.30 -5.37 -10.77
N THR A 84 -13.51 -5.04 -11.79
CA THR A 84 -12.62 -6.01 -12.45
C THR A 84 -11.31 -6.23 -11.69
N LEU A 85 -10.72 -5.17 -11.14
CA LEU A 85 -9.42 -5.24 -10.46
C LEU A 85 -9.56 -5.36 -8.94
N ALA A 86 -10.71 -4.98 -8.36
CA ALA A 86 -11.02 -5.22 -6.95
C ALA A 86 -10.78 -6.67 -6.47
N PRO A 87 -11.26 -7.71 -7.17
CA PRO A 87 -10.98 -9.09 -6.76
C PRO A 87 -9.48 -9.44 -6.86
N VAL A 88 -8.74 -8.85 -7.80
CA VAL A 88 -7.29 -9.06 -7.94
C VAL A 88 -6.55 -8.47 -6.74
N VAL A 89 -6.92 -7.27 -6.29
CA VAL A 89 -6.37 -6.66 -5.07
C VAL A 89 -6.58 -7.57 -3.86
N GLY A 90 -7.80 -8.11 -3.69
CA GLY A 90 -8.11 -9.04 -2.60
C GLY A 90 -7.31 -10.35 -2.66
N GLN A 91 -7.16 -10.93 -3.85
CA GLN A 91 -6.37 -12.15 -4.05
C GLN A 91 -4.88 -11.94 -3.72
N VAL A 92 -4.30 -10.85 -4.22
CA VAL A 92 -2.89 -10.52 -3.94
C VAL A 92 -2.71 -10.22 -2.44
N ALA A 93 -3.63 -9.48 -1.82
CA ALA A 93 -3.58 -9.23 -0.38
C ALA A 93 -3.62 -10.52 0.45
N ASN A 94 -4.46 -11.49 0.08
CA ASN A 94 -4.47 -12.80 0.74
C ASN A 94 -3.16 -13.56 0.52
N ALA A 95 -2.63 -13.55 -0.70
CA ALA A 95 -1.35 -14.18 -1.01
C ALA A 95 -0.18 -13.55 -0.23
N ILE A 96 -0.20 -12.23 0.03
CA ILE A 96 0.78 -11.57 0.90
C ILE A 96 0.72 -12.17 2.31
N CYS A 97 -0.48 -12.33 2.88
CA CYS A 97 -0.64 -12.92 4.21
C CYS A 97 -0.16 -14.37 4.27
N GLU A 98 -0.44 -15.17 3.25
CA GLU A 98 -0.02 -16.57 3.21
C GLU A 98 1.48 -16.73 2.99
N GLN A 99 2.10 -15.88 2.17
CA GLN A 99 3.47 -16.06 1.68
C GLN A 99 4.51 -15.24 2.46
N CYS A 100 4.10 -14.17 3.15
CA CYS A 100 5.01 -13.16 3.70
C CYS A 100 4.85 -12.90 5.19
N VAL A 101 3.84 -13.50 5.84
CA VAL A 101 3.69 -13.48 7.30
C VAL A 101 4.09 -14.82 7.92
N THR A 102 4.06 -15.91 7.16
CA THR A 102 4.44 -17.27 7.62
C THR A 102 5.93 -17.61 7.43
N THR A 103 6.66 -16.78 6.68
CA THR A 103 8.07 -16.98 6.31
C THR A 103 9.04 -16.03 7.03
N ALA A 104 8.57 -15.26 8.02
CA ALA A 104 9.39 -14.40 8.86
C ALA A 104 9.94 -15.14 10.09
#